data_AF-A0A0P6Y644-F1
#
_entry.id   AF-A0A0P6Y644-F1
#
_cell.length_a   1.000
_cell.length_b   1.000
_cell.length_c   1.000
_cell.angle_alpha   90.00
_cell.angle_beta   90.00
_cell.angle_gamma   90.00
#
_symmetry.space_group_name_H-M   'P 1'
#
loop_
_entity.id
_entity.type
_entity.pdbx_description
1 polymer ?
#
loop_
_entity_poly.entity_id
_entity_poly.type
_entity_poly.pdbx_seq_one_letter_code
_entity_poly.pdbx_strand_id
1 'polypeptide(L)'
;MSDVLKFGSAILGNRLIIYDNRVEIITGFWPFRRKRVIPFNNIASVETPRFLNVVVIHTNDGKRHKYSVGNAKKIQQAIVERM
;
A
#
# COMPACT_ATOMS: atom_id res chain seq x y z
N MET A 1 15.34 4.42 3.72
CA MET A 1 14.91 5.67 3.04
C MET A 1 13.44 5.48 2.67
N SER A 2 12.52 6.34 3.11
CA SER A 2 11.07 6.08 2.95
C SER A 2 10.50 6.68 1.66
N ASP A 3 9.89 5.84 0.82
CA ASP A 3 9.20 6.26 -0.40
C ASP A 3 7.73 6.56 -0.09
N VAL A 4 7.37 7.85 -0.12
CA VAL A 4 5.98 8.30 0.10
C VAL A 4 5.26 8.37 -1.25
N LEU A 5 4.22 7.55 -1.42
CA LEU A 5 3.42 7.49 -2.63
C LEU A 5 1.96 7.82 -2.34
N LYS A 6 1.38 8.72 -3.15
CA LYS A 6 -0.05 9.08 -3.03
C LYS A 6 -0.90 8.07 -3.81
N PHE A 7 -2.05 7.70 -3.27
CA PHE A 7 -2.98 6.76 -3.91
C PHE A 7 -4.42 7.19 -3.73
N GLY A 8 -5.32 6.76 -4.61
CA GLY A 8 -6.72 7.18 -4.62
C GLY A 8 -6.92 8.65 -4.99
N SER A 9 -8.11 9.18 -4.72
CA SER A 9 -8.40 10.61 -4.93
C SER A 9 -7.55 11.45 -3.98
N ALA A 10 -6.74 12.36 -4.51
CA ALA A 10 -5.92 13.29 -3.73
C ALA A 10 -6.76 14.10 -2.72
N ILE A 11 -8.05 14.29 -3.03
CA ILE A 11 -9.05 14.95 -2.18
C ILE A 11 -9.31 14.16 -0.89
N LEU A 12 -9.22 12.82 -0.93
CA LEU A 12 -9.48 11.95 0.24
C LEU A 12 -8.27 11.80 1.17
N GLY A 13 -7.13 12.44 0.87
CA GLY A 13 -5.95 12.43 1.76
C GLY A 13 -5.23 11.08 1.89
N ASN A 14 -5.54 10.12 1.02
CA ASN A 14 -5.01 8.75 1.06
C ASN A 14 -3.51 8.71 0.65
N ARG A 15 -2.67 8.02 1.43
CA ARG A 15 -1.21 7.93 1.22
C ARG A 15 -0.68 6.56 1.62
N LEU A 16 0.18 5.97 0.79
CA LEU A 16 0.87 4.71 1.01
C LEU A 16 2.34 5.04 1.14
N ILE A 17 2.93 4.70 2.27
CA ILE A 17 4.31 5.01 2.57
C ILE A 17 5.04 3.69 2.70
N ILE A 18 6.04 3.49 1.85
CA ILE A 18 6.89 2.31 1.86
C ILE A 18 8.14 2.68 2.65
N TYR A 19 8.28 2.09 3.83
CA TYR A 19 9.52 2.14 4.61
C TYR A 19 10.38 0.94 4.25
N ASP A 20 11.56 0.84 4.85
CA ASP A 20 12.46 -0.29 4.62
C ASP A 20 11.96 -1.57 5.30
N ASN A 21 11.17 -1.46 6.38
CA ASN A 21 10.67 -2.60 7.17
C ASN A 21 9.15 -2.79 7.18
N ARG A 22 8.39 -1.82 6.64
CA ARG A 22 6.93 -1.84 6.70
C ARG A 22 6.29 -0.99 5.61
N VAL A 23 5.03 -1.26 5.35
CA VAL A 23 4.14 -0.42 4.55
C VAL A 23 3.14 0.24 5.48
N GLU A 24 3.07 1.58 5.44
CA GLU A 24 2.04 2.34 6.13
C GLU A 24 0.99 2.84 5.14
N ILE A 25 -0.27 2.72 5.53
CA ILE A 25 -1.41 3.04 4.69
C ILE A 25 -2.29 3.98 5.48
N ILE A 26 -2.33 5.22 5.02
CA ILE A 26 -3.12 6.28 5.62
C ILE A 26 -4.31 6.51 4.70
N THR A 27 -5.53 6.39 5.23
CA THR A 27 -6.76 6.67 4.49
C THR A 27 -7.59 7.74 5.18
N GLY A 28 -8.28 8.56 4.39
CA GLY A 28 -9.21 9.58 4.88
C GLY A 28 -8.58 10.94 5.17
N PHE A 29 -9.47 11.91 5.30
CA PHE A 29 -9.16 13.29 5.67
C PHE A 29 -9.35 13.51 7.17
N TRP A 30 -8.71 14.54 7.73
CA TRP A 30 -8.86 14.91 9.14
C TRP A 30 -10.33 15.25 9.46
N PRO A 31 -10.91 14.84 10.61
CA PRO A 31 -10.33 14.04 11.71
C PRO A 31 -10.48 12.51 11.54
N PHE A 32 -11.17 12.03 10.52
CA PHE A 32 -11.47 10.60 10.31
C PHE A 32 -10.34 9.81 9.65
N ARG A 33 -9.10 10.24 9.85
CA ARG A 33 -7.92 9.60 9.27
C ARG A 33 -7.68 8.25 9.93
N ARG A 34 -7.58 7.20 9.13
CA ARG A 34 -7.22 5.84 9.58
C ARG A 34 -5.80 5.52 9.12
N LYS A 35 -4.95 5.06 10.04
CA LYS A 35 -3.60 4.57 9.72
C LYS A 35 -3.55 3.07 9.95
N ARG A 36 -3.08 2.33 8.95
CA ARG A 36 -2.77 0.90 9.03
C ARG A 36 -1.29 0.71 8.76
N VAL A 37 -0.67 -0.19 9.50
CA VAL A 37 0.75 -0.53 9.36
C VAL A 37 0.84 -2.03 9.09
N ILE A 38 1.55 -2.41 8.04
CA ILE A 38 1.74 -3.79 7.62
C ILE A 38 3.25 -4.03 7.53
N PRO A 39 3.87 -4.78 8.44
CA PRO A 39 5.29 -5.10 8.35
C PRO A 39 5.54 -6.11 7.21
N PHE A 40 6.69 -6.03 6.53
CA PHE A 40 6.97 -6.89 5.36
C PHE A 40 6.99 -8.37 5.71
N ASN A 41 7.45 -8.73 6.91
CA ASN A 41 7.43 -10.11 7.40
C ASN A 41 6.01 -10.71 7.50
N ASN A 42 4.97 -9.87 7.50
CA ASN A 42 3.57 -10.30 7.51
C ASN A 42 2.93 -10.27 6.11
N ILE A 43 3.66 -9.82 5.08
CA ILE A 43 3.19 -9.82 3.70
C ILE A 43 3.51 -11.19 3.09
N ALA A 44 2.47 -11.90 2.67
CA ALA A 44 2.58 -13.19 2.00
C ALA A 44 2.86 -13.00 0.50
N SER A 45 2.10 -12.11 -0.14
CA SER A 45 2.25 -11.81 -1.57
C SER A 45 1.65 -10.46 -1.93
N VAL A 46 2.06 -9.90 -3.07
CA VAL A 46 1.51 -8.66 -3.62
C VAL A 46 1.13 -8.85 -5.08
N GLU A 47 -0.13 -8.59 -5.39
CA GLU A 47 -0.70 -8.70 -6.72
C GLU A 47 -1.09 -7.33 -7.28
N THR A 48 -0.86 -7.12 -8.57
CA THR A 48 -1.38 -5.98 -9.32
C THR A 48 -2.14 -6.46 -10.54
N PRO A 49 -3.49 -6.34 -10.57
CA PRO A 49 -4.26 -6.71 -11.75
C PRO A 49 -3.82 -5.88 -12.96
N ARG A 50 -3.51 -6.52 -14.09
CA ARG A 50 -2.91 -5.87 -15.29
C ARG A 50 -3.67 -4.64 -15.82
N PHE A 51 -4.97 -4.55 -15.58
CA PHE A 51 -5.85 -3.49 -16.11
C PHE A 51 -6.30 -2.48 -15.06
N LEU A 52 -5.95 -2.67 -13.79
CA LEU A 52 -6.34 -1.77 -12.72
C LEU A 52 -5.07 -1.24 -12.06
N ASN A 53 -4.98 0.07 -11.86
CA ASN A 53 -3.94 0.64 -11.01
C ASN A 53 -4.29 0.37 -9.54
N VAL A 54 -4.25 -0.91 -9.17
CA VAL A 54 -4.62 -1.42 -7.86
C VAL A 54 -3.51 -2.33 -7.38
N VAL A 55 -3.19 -2.19 -6.10
CA VAL A 55 -2.28 -3.07 -5.38
C VAL A 55 -3.11 -3.88 -4.40
N VAL A 56 -2.96 -5.20 -4.44
CA VAL A 56 -3.57 -6.14 -3.50
C VAL A 56 -2.45 -6.74 -2.66
N ILE A 57 -2.46 -6.45 -1.37
CA ILE A 57 -1.51 -7.00 -0.40
C ILE A 57 -2.20 -8.18 0.29
N HIS A 58 -1.59 -9.34 0.19
CA HIS A 58 -2.01 -10.55 0.90
C HIS A 58 -1.11 -10.67 2.12
N THR A 59 -1.72 -10.89 3.28
CA THR A 59 -1.01 -11.00 4.55
C THR A 59 -1.03 -12.44 5.04
N ASN A 60 -0.04 -12.82 5.85
CA ASN A 60 0.11 -14.19 6.39
C ASN A 60 -1.07 -14.57 7.28
N ASP A 61 -1.75 -13.60 7.89
CA ASP A 61 -2.99 -13.75 8.64
C ASP A 61 -4.25 -13.90 7.75
N GLY A 62 -4.08 -14.14 6.45
CA GLY A 62 -5.17 -14.43 5.50
C GLY A 62 -5.97 -13.21 5.06
N LYS A 63 -5.59 -12.01 5.50
CA LYS A 63 -6.30 -10.78 5.11
C LYS A 63 -5.82 -10.28 3.76
N ARG A 64 -6.76 -9.77 2.97
CA ARG A 64 -6.53 -9.12 1.68
C ARG A 64 -6.78 -7.64 1.80
N HIS A 65 -5.85 -6.83 1.32
CA HIS A 65 -5.92 -5.38 1.37
C HIS A 65 -5.75 -4.78 -0.02
N LYS A 66 -6.84 -4.23 -0.56
CA LYS A 66 -6.91 -3.68 -1.92
C LYS A 66 -6.86 -2.15 -1.89
N TYR A 67 -5.93 -1.57 -2.65
CA TYR A 67 -5.74 -0.12 -2.71
C TYR A 67 -5.61 0.35 -4.16
N SER A 68 -6.46 1.28 -4.58
CA SER A 68 -6.33 1.95 -5.88
C SER A 68 -5.25 3.01 -5.81
N VAL A 69 -4.19 2.87 -6.60
CA VAL A 69 -2.98 3.69 -6.60
C VAL A 69 -2.76 4.35 -7.95
N GLY A 70 -1.92 5.38 -8.02
CA GLY A 70 -1.59 6.01 -9.32
C GLY A 70 -0.66 5.15 -10.17
N ASN A 71 0.22 4.37 -9.54
CA ASN A 71 1.22 3.54 -10.22
C ASN A 71 1.43 2.22 -9.48
N ALA A 72 0.59 1.23 -9.78
CA ALA A 72 0.59 -0.06 -9.09
C ALA A 72 1.86 -0.88 -9.33
N LYS A 73 2.37 -0.87 -10.57
CA LYS A 73 3.59 -1.61 -10.93
C LYS A 73 4.80 -1.14 -10.12
N LYS A 74 5.00 0.18 -10.02
CA LYS A 74 6.12 0.74 -9.23
C LYS A 74 6.01 0.39 -7.75
N ILE A 75 4.80 0.39 -7.20
CA ILE A 75 4.56 0.02 -5.79
C ILE A 75 4.82 -1.46 -5.56
N GLN A 76 4.33 -2.32 -6.45
CA GLN A 76 4.58 -3.75 -6.36
C GLN A 76 6.08 -4.03 -6.40
N GLN A 77 6.80 -3.44 -7.36
CA GLN A 77 8.24 -3.60 -7.46
C GLN A 77 8.94 -3.12 -6.18
N ALA A 78 8.61 -1.93 -5.67
CA ALA A 78 9.21 -1.40 -4.45
C ALA A 78 8.94 -2.26 -3.20
N ILE A 79 7.79 -2.94 -3.13
CA ILE A 79 7.47 -3.88 -2.07
C ILE A 79 8.25 -5.18 -2.25
N VAL A 80 8.25 -5.75 -3.45
CA VAL A 80 8.95 -7.02 -3.75
C VAL A 80 10.46 -6.89 -3.57
N GLU A 81 11.06 -5.74 -3.92
CA GLU A 81 12.48 -5.46 -3.68
C GLU A 81 12.87 -5.42 -2.20
N ARG A 82 11.89 -5.31 -1.29
CA ARG A 82 12.09 -5.18 0.17
C ARG A 82 11.57 -6.39 0.96
N MET A 83 10.98 -7.37 0.29
CA MET A 83 10.58 -8.67 0.87
C MET A 83 11.74 -9.66 0.78
#